data_AF-A0A3A9CGK0-F1
#
_entry.id   AF-A0A3A9CGK0-F1
#
_cell.length_a   1.000
_cell.length_b   1.000
_cell.length_c   1.000
_cell.angle_alpha   90.00
_cell.angle_beta   90.00
_cell.angle_gamma   90.00
#
_symmetry.space_group_name_H-M   'P 1'
#
loop_
_entity.id
_entity.type
_entity.pdbx_description
1 polymer ?
#
loop_
_entity_poly.entity_id
_entity_poly.type
_entity_poly.pdbx_seq_one_letter_code
_entity_poly.pdbx_strand_id
1 'polypeptide(L)'
;MVHSPFCIYGAGIVATSIYTALKMHYMRIPECFLVSSPEGNPSEIDGLLVKTIDEYSVKDAEMRYLIAVPEVHHPSVEDALLQRGVSQEQIIFVGNRLENQLLENYYRDLPDFETADQLLRRIEEGNESADTEIKVFQAKCHVDRTLQYEESIPDYVCPIQVGASLTDQKIEPLRDDQGPNISDKNRNYSELTAMYYAWKNCQAAYKGLCHYRRIFELSDIELHKLINQGHADVILPYPSVYYPNIDCEHSRYVSEDDWEAMLQALKETAPEYYEAYLSSLSKELYFYNFNMLIAKRAVFDDYCEFMFSVLERTEELTSPKGRERADRFAGYLGENLTTIYFRKNRENLNLVHTGKVWLI
;
A
#
# COMPACT_ATOMS: atom_id res chain seq x y z
N MET A 1 13.07 23.92 -15.51
CA MET A 1 12.07 22.86 -15.19
C MET A 1 10.64 23.38 -14.99
N VAL A 2 10.41 24.67 -14.70
CA VAL A 2 9.08 25.16 -14.30
C VAL A 2 8.01 25.11 -15.42
N HIS A 3 8.39 25.01 -16.71
CA HIS A 3 7.44 25.03 -17.84
C HIS A 3 7.60 23.91 -18.89
N SER A 4 8.53 22.97 -18.71
CA SER A 4 8.75 21.91 -19.70
C SER A 4 7.52 21.00 -19.81
N PRO A 5 6.97 20.74 -21.01
CA PRO A 5 5.90 19.76 -21.19
C PRO A 5 6.41 18.37 -20.80
N PHE A 6 5.48 17.48 -20.40
CA PHE A 6 5.86 16.17 -19.92
C PHE A 6 4.78 15.11 -20.15
N CYS A 7 5.21 13.86 -20.24
CA CYS A 7 4.37 12.66 -20.19
C CYS A 7 4.71 11.86 -18.95
N ILE A 8 3.76 11.06 -18.48
CA ILE A 8 3.98 10.05 -17.45
C ILE A 8 3.99 8.69 -18.13
N TYR A 9 5.08 7.93 -18.01
CA TYR A 9 5.15 6.55 -18.44
C TYR A 9 4.69 5.65 -17.29
N GLY A 10 3.59 4.94 -17.50
CA GLY A 10 2.85 4.14 -16.54
C GLY A 10 1.39 4.55 -16.47
N ALA A 11 0.50 3.60 -16.19
CA ALA A 11 -0.94 3.82 -15.98
C ALA A 11 -1.48 3.08 -14.75
N GLY A 12 -0.57 2.61 -13.88
CA GLY A 12 -0.89 1.95 -12.61
C GLY A 12 -0.90 2.91 -11.42
N ILE A 13 -0.98 2.35 -10.21
CA ILE A 13 -1.16 3.10 -8.95
C ILE A 13 -0.05 4.12 -8.66
N VAL A 14 1.19 3.84 -9.09
CA VAL A 14 2.30 4.78 -8.96
C VAL A 14 2.04 5.99 -9.88
N ALA A 15 1.75 5.75 -11.16
CA ALA A 15 1.48 6.81 -12.13
C ALA A 15 0.27 7.69 -11.74
N THR A 16 -0.84 7.09 -11.27
CA THR A 16 -2.03 7.85 -10.88
C THR A 16 -1.80 8.69 -9.62
N SER A 17 -1.06 8.18 -8.65
CA SER A 17 -0.72 8.91 -7.42
C SER A 17 0.23 10.07 -7.72
N ILE A 18 1.26 9.84 -8.54
CA ILE A 18 2.20 10.87 -8.99
C ILE A 18 1.51 11.93 -9.85
N TYR A 19 0.66 11.51 -10.79
CA TYR A 19 -0.18 12.42 -11.55
C TYR A 19 -1.00 13.34 -10.63
N THR A 20 -1.65 12.77 -9.62
CA THR A 20 -2.51 13.52 -8.71
C THR A 20 -1.69 14.53 -7.91
N ALA A 21 -0.54 14.12 -7.36
CA ALA A 21 0.36 15.04 -6.66
C ALA A 21 0.82 16.19 -7.59
N LEU A 22 1.25 15.88 -8.82
CA LEU A 22 1.65 16.88 -9.81
C LEU A 22 0.52 17.84 -10.20
N LYS A 23 -0.69 17.31 -10.41
CA LYS A 23 -1.87 18.10 -10.77
C LYS A 23 -2.30 19.01 -9.63
N MET A 24 -2.45 18.47 -8.42
CA MET A 24 -3.13 19.15 -7.32
C MET A 24 -2.19 20.05 -6.53
N HIS A 25 -0.95 19.63 -6.28
CA HIS A 25 0.02 20.41 -5.50
C HIS A 25 0.86 21.33 -6.40
N TYR A 26 1.29 20.84 -7.57
CA TYR A 26 2.18 21.60 -8.46
C TYR A 26 1.46 22.30 -9.62
N MET A 27 0.15 22.09 -9.79
CA MET A 27 -0.63 22.62 -10.92
C MET A 27 -0.05 22.24 -12.30
N ARG A 28 0.50 21.02 -12.39
CA ARG A 28 1.14 20.47 -13.59
C ARG A 28 0.36 19.28 -14.13
N ILE A 29 -0.09 19.38 -15.38
CA ILE A 29 -0.85 18.33 -16.07
C ILE A 29 0.03 17.76 -17.20
N PRO A 30 0.22 16.43 -17.30
CA PRO A 30 0.95 15.81 -18.40
C PRO A 30 0.13 15.88 -19.69
N GLU A 31 0.80 15.74 -20.85
CA GLU A 31 0.09 15.67 -22.12
C GLU A 31 -0.73 14.39 -22.28
N CYS A 32 -0.19 13.28 -21.80
CA CYS A 32 -0.83 11.96 -21.77
C CYS A 32 -0.07 11.01 -20.85
N PHE A 33 -0.66 9.84 -20.62
CA PHE A 33 0.03 8.69 -20.07
C PHE A 33 0.56 7.82 -21.21
N LEU A 34 1.72 7.20 -20.98
CA LEU A 34 2.37 6.29 -21.91
C LEU A 34 2.46 4.90 -21.31
N VAL A 35 2.20 3.86 -22.11
CA VAL A 35 2.33 2.45 -21.72
C VAL A 35 3.03 1.66 -22.80
N SER A 36 3.59 0.50 -22.43
CA SER A 36 4.24 -0.40 -23.40
C SER A 36 3.22 -1.15 -24.25
N SER A 37 2.04 -1.46 -23.69
CA SER A 37 0.94 -2.13 -24.38
C SER A 37 -0.41 -1.64 -23.84
N PRO A 38 -1.49 -1.74 -24.63
CA PRO A 38 -2.83 -1.39 -24.16
C PRO A 38 -3.40 -2.44 -23.19
N GLU A 39 -2.87 -3.67 -23.21
CA GLU A 39 -3.36 -4.77 -22.38
C GLU A 39 -3.23 -4.45 -20.89
N GLY A 40 -4.32 -4.60 -20.14
CA GLY A 40 -4.37 -4.33 -18.71
C GLY A 40 -4.35 -2.86 -18.30
N ASN A 41 -4.33 -1.92 -19.26
CA ASN A 41 -4.32 -0.48 -18.99
C ASN A 41 -5.64 0.18 -19.42
N PRO A 42 -6.13 1.20 -18.69
CA PRO A 42 -7.31 1.94 -19.11
C PRO A 42 -7.02 2.77 -20.37
N SER A 43 -8.05 3.15 -21.12
CA SER A 43 -7.90 4.06 -22.28
C SER A 43 -7.69 5.52 -21.86
N GLU A 44 -8.13 5.88 -20.66
CA GLU A 44 -7.99 7.22 -20.09
C GLU A 44 -7.86 7.18 -18.55
N ILE A 45 -7.22 8.20 -18.00
CA ILE A 45 -7.10 8.46 -16.57
C ILE A 45 -7.46 9.93 -16.36
N ASP A 46 -8.53 10.20 -15.61
CA ASP A 46 -9.01 11.57 -15.33
C ASP A 46 -9.22 12.42 -16.60
N GLY A 47 -9.76 11.78 -17.65
CA GLY A 47 -9.98 12.37 -18.98
C GLY A 47 -8.71 12.56 -19.83
N LEU A 48 -7.53 12.18 -19.34
CA LEU A 48 -6.29 12.19 -20.12
C LEU A 48 -6.08 10.83 -20.80
N LEU A 49 -5.71 10.87 -22.08
CA LEU A 49 -5.48 9.65 -22.86
C LEU A 49 -4.30 8.84 -22.32
N VAL A 50 -4.47 7.52 -22.31
CA VAL A 50 -3.39 6.55 -22.19
C VAL A 50 -3.05 6.05 -23.59
N LYS A 51 -1.81 6.25 -24.01
CA LYS A 51 -1.32 5.88 -25.35
C LYS A 51 -0.22 4.85 -25.24
N THR A 52 -0.13 3.98 -26.24
CA THR A 52 1.09 3.18 -26.36
C THR A 52 2.26 4.07 -26.73
N ILE A 53 3.47 3.70 -26.31
CA ILE A 53 4.69 4.41 -26.72
C ILE A 53 4.86 4.39 -28.26
N ASP A 54 4.30 3.40 -28.95
CA ASP A 54 4.35 3.28 -30.41
C ASP A 54 3.48 4.31 -31.14
N GLU A 55 2.29 4.58 -30.61
CA GLU A 55 1.38 5.61 -31.13
C GLU A 55 1.86 7.03 -30.80
N TYR A 56 2.75 7.17 -29.82
CA TYR A 56 3.26 8.46 -29.39
C TYR A 56 4.46 8.92 -30.23
N SER A 57 4.34 10.13 -30.76
CA SER A 57 5.42 10.82 -31.48
C SER A 57 6.32 11.52 -30.48
N VAL A 58 7.57 11.06 -30.35
CA VAL A 58 8.59 11.68 -29.48
C VAL A 58 8.75 13.15 -29.88
N LYS A 59 8.62 14.04 -28.88
CA LYS A 59 8.68 15.49 -29.07
C LYS A 59 10.11 16.03 -28.94
N ASP A 60 10.25 17.34 -29.18
CA ASP A 60 11.52 18.06 -29.13
C ASP A 60 12.23 17.97 -27.75
N ALA A 61 13.42 18.59 -27.68
CA ALA A 61 14.32 18.50 -26.54
C ALA A 61 13.75 19.06 -25.21
N GLU A 62 12.66 19.84 -25.25
CA GLU A 62 12.04 20.39 -24.03
C GLU A 62 11.15 19.35 -23.31
N MET A 63 10.70 18.31 -24.01
CA MET A 63 9.82 17.28 -23.47
C MET A 63 10.50 16.46 -22.38
N ARG A 64 9.76 16.17 -21.31
CA ARG A 64 10.19 15.27 -20.22
C ARG A 64 9.33 14.01 -20.15
N TYR A 65 9.95 12.89 -19.76
CA TYR A 65 9.30 11.60 -19.60
C TYR A 65 9.51 11.10 -18.18
N LEU A 66 8.44 11.16 -17.38
CA LEU A 66 8.46 10.69 -16.00
C LEU A 66 8.15 9.21 -15.99
N ILE A 67 9.12 8.37 -15.63
CA ILE A 67 8.91 6.92 -15.49
C ILE A 67 8.29 6.65 -14.12
N ALA A 68 6.98 6.42 -14.09
CA ALA A 68 6.16 6.20 -12.90
C ALA A 68 5.55 4.79 -12.89
N VAL A 69 6.42 3.80 -13.04
CA VAL A 69 6.13 2.36 -12.88
C VAL A 69 6.98 1.81 -11.73
N PRO A 70 6.70 0.60 -11.19
CA PRO A 70 7.58 -0.01 -10.20
C PRO A 70 9.04 -0.05 -10.67
N GLU A 71 9.98 0.24 -9.76
CA GLU A 71 11.41 0.46 -10.09
C GLU A 71 12.07 -0.70 -10.84
N VAL A 72 11.63 -1.94 -10.57
CA VAL A 72 12.08 -3.14 -11.30
C VAL A 72 11.86 -3.05 -12.82
N HIS A 73 10.93 -2.21 -13.27
CA HIS A 73 10.63 -1.99 -14.68
C HIS A 73 11.34 -0.77 -15.27
N HIS A 74 11.98 0.08 -14.46
CA HIS A 74 12.64 1.31 -14.94
C HIS A 74 13.66 1.05 -16.06
N PRO A 75 14.58 0.07 -15.97
CA PRO A 75 15.55 -0.17 -17.05
C PRO A 75 14.88 -0.51 -18.38
N SER A 76 13.84 -1.36 -18.35
CA SER A 76 13.13 -1.75 -19.58
C SER A 76 12.38 -0.58 -20.23
N VAL A 77 11.86 0.35 -19.43
CA VAL A 77 11.15 1.54 -19.93
C VAL A 77 12.15 2.57 -20.47
N GLU A 78 13.27 2.77 -19.77
CA GLU A 78 14.38 3.60 -20.22
C GLU A 78 14.87 3.14 -21.61
N ASP A 79 15.20 1.85 -21.75
CA ASP A 79 15.64 1.26 -23.02
C ASP A 79 14.63 1.53 -24.16
N ALA A 80 13.34 1.37 -23.89
CA ALA A 80 12.28 1.62 -24.87
C ALA A 80 12.19 3.10 -25.28
N LEU A 81 12.41 4.03 -24.36
CA LEU A 81 12.44 5.47 -24.65
C LEU A 81 13.70 5.84 -25.46
N LEU A 82 14.87 5.35 -25.05
CA LEU A 82 16.15 5.60 -25.72
C LEU A 82 16.13 5.10 -27.18
N GLN A 83 15.56 3.91 -27.43
CA GLN A 83 15.40 3.36 -28.78
C GLN A 83 14.56 4.24 -29.72
N ARG A 84 13.72 5.12 -29.16
CA ARG A 84 12.90 6.07 -29.91
C ARG A 84 13.50 7.47 -30.01
N GLY A 85 14.76 7.63 -29.60
CA GLY A 85 15.48 8.89 -29.70
C GLY A 85 15.21 9.88 -28.57
N VAL A 86 14.58 9.44 -27.48
CA VAL A 86 14.55 10.23 -26.23
C VAL A 86 15.95 10.22 -25.64
N SER A 87 16.48 11.38 -25.27
CA SER A 87 17.79 11.46 -24.60
C SER A 87 17.67 11.20 -23.11
N GLN A 88 18.76 10.76 -22.48
CA GLN A 88 18.80 10.47 -21.05
C GLN A 88 18.39 11.68 -20.19
N GLU A 89 18.75 12.89 -20.62
CA GLU A 89 18.45 14.14 -19.93
C GLU A 89 16.95 14.52 -19.97
N GLN A 90 16.16 13.85 -20.80
CA GLN A 90 14.72 13.99 -20.87
C GLN A 90 13.98 13.03 -19.94
N ILE A 91 14.64 11.99 -19.44
CA ILE A 91 14.05 10.95 -18.60
C ILE A 91 14.17 11.34 -17.13
N ILE A 92 13.06 11.21 -16.40
CA ILE A 92 13.01 11.41 -14.95
C ILE A 92 12.49 10.13 -14.32
N PHE A 93 13.32 9.44 -13.55
CA PHE A 93 12.91 8.25 -12.81
C PHE A 93 12.14 8.65 -11.56
N VAL A 94 10.90 8.19 -11.45
CA VAL A 94 10.14 8.28 -10.20
C VAL A 94 10.47 7.05 -9.36
N GLY A 95 11.66 7.06 -8.77
CA GLY A 95 12.07 6.08 -7.76
C GLY A 95 11.51 6.42 -6.37
N ASN A 96 11.76 5.55 -5.40
CA ASN A 96 11.16 5.55 -4.08
C ASN A 96 11.23 6.90 -3.37
N ARG A 97 12.44 7.50 -3.35
CA ARG A 97 12.66 8.81 -2.73
C ARG A 97 11.83 9.92 -3.37
N LEU A 98 11.74 9.94 -4.71
CA LEU A 98 10.96 10.95 -5.42
C LEU A 98 9.46 10.70 -5.28
N GLU A 99 9.03 9.43 -5.28
CA GLU A 99 7.64 9.05 -4.99
C GLU A 99 7.22 9.57 -3.60
N ASN A 100 7.94 9.20 -2.55
CA ASN A 100 7.63 9.61 -1.18
C ASN A 100 7.65 11.13 -1.03
N GLN A 101 8.61 11.83 -1.64
CA GLN A 101 8.66 13.30 -1.58
C GLN A 101 7.44 13.97 -2.23
N LEU A 102 7.02 13.49 -3.41
CA LEU A 102 5.86 14.05 -4.10
C LEU A 102 4.56 13.77 -3.35
N LEU A 103 4.41 12.57 -2.80
CA LEU A 103 3.24 12.19 -2.00
C LEU A 103 3.20 12.95 -0.67
N GLU A 104 4.33 13.11 0.02
CA GLU A 104 4.41 13.91 1.25
C GLU A 104 3.94 15.35 1.02
N ASN A 105 4.45 16.01 -0.03
CA ASN A 105 4.03 17.38 -0.34
C ASN A 105 2.54 17.47 -0.68
N TYR A 106 2.00 16.48 -1.38
CA TYR A 106 0.58 16.43 -1.72
C TYR A 106 -0.30 16.21 -0.50
N TYR A 107 -0.04 15.16 0.29
CA TYR A 107 -0.87 14.77 1.43
C TYR A 107 -0.78 15.78 2.57
N ARG A 108 0.36 16.44 2.76
CA ARG A 108 0.54 17.52 3.75
C ARG A 108 -0.46 18.67 3.57
N ASP A 109 -0.84 18.97 2.34
CA ASP A 109 -1.71 20.11 2.03
C ASP A 109 -3.20 19.76 2.07
N LEU A 110 -3.55 18.49 2.26
CA LEU A 110 -4.92 18.04 2.33
C LEU A 110 -5.46 18.11 3.78
N PRO A 111 -6.65 18.69 4.00
CA PRO A 111 -7.19 18.86 5.35
C PRO A 111 -7.55 17.54 6.04
N ASP A 112 -7.89 16.51 5.26
CA ASP A 112 -8.33 15.20 5.78
C ASP A 112 -7.14 14.25 6.07
N PHE A 113 -5.91 14.74 5.95
CA PHE A 113 -4.69 13.94 6.10
C PHE A 113 -3.70 14.63 7.04
N GLU A 114 -3.13 13.85 7.96
CA GLU A 114 -1.97 14.24 8.75
C GLU A 114 -0.80 13.33 8.37
N THR A 115 0.37 13.92 8.15
CA THR A 115 1.58 13.20 7.75
C THR A 115 2.57 13.10 8.90
N ALA A 116 3.40 12.05 8.87
CA ALA A 116 4.45 11.86 9.87
C ALA A 116 5.43 13.04 9.90
N ASP A 117 5.87 13.55 8.74
CA ASP A 117 6.79 14.68 8.68
C ASP A 117 6.16 15.98 9.24
N GLN A 118 4.88 16.25 8.96
CA GLN A 118 4.19 17.39 9.57
C GLN A 118 4.19 17.31 11.09
N LEU A 119 3.87 16.14 11.66
CA LEU A 119 3.84 15.94 13.10
C LEU A 119 5.24 16.04 13.70
N LEU A 120 6.23 15.36 13.12
CA LEU A 120 7.62 15.37 13.60
C LEU A 120 8.20 16.79 13.68
N ARG A 121 7.80 17.70 12.78
CA ARG A 121 8.21 19.12 12.83
C ARG A 121 7.52 19.95 13.92
N ARG A 122 6.35 19.51 14.40
CA ARG A 122 5.60 20.17 15.50
C ARG A 122 6.03 19.66 16.88
N ILE A 123 6.62 18.47 16.92
CA ILE A 123 7.11 17.83 18.15
C ILE A 123 8.36 18.56 18.65
N GLU A 124 8.29 19.12 19.87
CA GLU A 124 9.45 19.71 20.55
C GLU A 124 10.45 18.62 20.97
N GLU A 125 11.74 18.95 20.95
CA GLU A 125 12.81 18.07 21.44
C GLU A 125 12.61 17.81 22.95
N GLY A 126 12.25 16.57 23.30
CA GLY A 126 11.98 16.15 24.66
C GLY A 126 12.77 14.89 25.03
N ASN A 127 12.77 14.55 26.32
CA ASN A 127 13.41 13.33 26.81
C ASN A 127 12.53 12.12 26.44
N GLU A 128 12.72 11.62 25.22
CA GLU A 128 11.97 10.52 24.65
C GLU A 128 12.32 9.22 25.38
N SER A 129 11.38 8.69 26.14
CA SER A 129 11.49 7.36 26.70
C SER A 129 11.34 6.33 25.58
N ALA A 130 12.39 5.54 25.35
CA ALA A 130 12.36 4.35 24.49
C ALA A 130 11.60 3.16 25.12
N ASP A 131 10.81 3.38 26.19
CA ASP A 131 10.21 2.28 26.95
C ASP A 131 8.92 1.72 26.31
N THR A 132 8.34 2.40 25.31
CA THR A 132 7.16 1.90 24.62
C THR A 132 7.54 0.78 23.66
N GLU A 133 7.18 -0.46 24.00
CA GLU A 133 7.42 -1.62 23.12
C GLU A 133 6.58 -1.51 21.84
N ILE A 134 7.26 -1.55 20.68
CA ILE A 134 6.67 -1.51 19.35
C ILE A 134 7.14 -2.73 18.56
N LYS A 135 6.20 -3.45 17.91
CA LYS A 135 6.53 -4.62 17.09
C LYS A 135 5.78 -4.62 15.76
N VAL A 136 6.50 -4.38 14.66
CA VAL A 136 5.96 -4.42 13.30
C VAL A 136 6.42 -5.70 12.63
N PHE A 137 5.50 -6.62 12.34
CA PHE A 137 5.82 -7.93 11.81
C PHE A 137 6.10 -7.83 10.31
N GLN A 138 7.32 -8.15 9.89
CA GLN A 138 7.70 -8.21 8.48
C GLN A 138 7.41 -9.61 7.96
N ALA A 139 6.33 -9.75 7.16
CA ALA A 139 5.96 -11.04 6.58
C ALA A 139 6.98 -11.47 5.51
N LYS A 140 7.67 -12.59 5.75
CA LYS A 140 8.64 -13.21 4.84
C LYS A 140 8.22 -14.63 4.50
N CYS A 141 8.32 -15.02 3.25
CA CYS A 141 8.00 -16.35 2.75
C CYS A 141 9.23 -17.01 2.11
N HIS A 142 9.32 -18.34 2.20
CA HIS A 142 10.42 -19.11 1.62
C HIS A 142 10.51 -19.02 0.08
N VAL A 143 9.48 -18.50 -0.59
CA VAL A 143 9.47 -18.25 -2.04
C VAL A 143 9.76 -16.80 -2.41
N ASP A 144 10.04 -15.93 -1.43
CA ASP A 144 10.41 -14.55 -1.69
C ASP A 144 11.74 -14.50 -2.45
N ARG A 145 11.87 -13.48 -3.30
CA ARG A 145 13.13 -13.23 -4.00
C ARG A 145 14.17 -12.70 -3.02
N THR A 146 15.42 -13.10 -3.23
CA THR A 146 16.57 -12.50 -2.54
C THR A 146 16.66 -11.02 -2.86
N LEU A 147 16.71 -10.19 -1.82
CA LEU A 147 16.94 -8.74 -1.92
C LEU A 147 18.43 -8.50 -2.24
N GLN A 148 18.72 -7.53 -3.10
CA GLN A 148 20.07 -7.20 -3.55
C GLN A 148 20.78 -6.22 -2.61
N TYR A 149 20.02 -5.43 -1.85
CA TYR A 149 20.55 -4.44 -0.92
C TYR A 149 19.99 -4.62 0.48
N GLU A 150 20.88 -4.59 1.48
CA GLU A 150 20.52 -4.51 2.89
C GLU A 150 20.46 -3.03 3.27
N GLU A 151 19.27 -2.43 3.22
CA GLU A 151 19.03 -1.22 4.03
C GLU A 151 19.05 -1.61 5.51
N SER A 152 19.44 -0.67 6.37
CA SER A 152 19.33 -0.86 7.82
C SER A 152 17.85 -1.01 8.17
N ILE A 153 17.46 -2.22 8.54
CA ILE A 153 16.11 -2.52 9.02
C ILE A 153 15.96 -1.91 10.42
N PRO A 154 14.92 -1.09 10.68
CA PRO A 154 14.68 -0.52 12.02
C PRO A 154 14.46 -1.59 13.09
N ASP A 155 14.82 -1.30 14.34
CA ASP A 155 14.77 -2.27 15.45
C ASP A 155 13.32 -2.69 15.78
N TYR A 156 12.34 -1.82 15.55
CA TYR A 156 10.92 -2.15 15.72
C TYR A 156 10.39 -3.19 14.70
N VAL A 157 11.12 -3.48 13.63
CA VAL A 157 10.72 -4.44 12.60
C VAL A 157 11.13 -5.85 13.00
N CYS A 158 10.15 -6.75 13.09
CA CYS A 158 10.29 -8.12 13.54
C CYS A 158 10.01 -9.08 12.37
N PRO A 159 11.04 -9.67 11.73
CA PRO A 159 10.84 -10.69 10.70
C PRO A 159 10.04 -11.89 11.22
N ILE A 160 9.04 -12.32 10.45
CA ILE A 160 8.25 -13.52 10.71
C ILE A 160 8.11 -14.34 9.43
N GLN A 161 8.39 -15.63 9.52
CA GLN A 161 8.09 -16.54 8.44
C GLN A 161 6.59 -16.79 8.36
N VAL A 162 5.98 -16.46 7.22
CA VAL A 162 4.59 -16.79 6.92
C VAL A 162 4.46 -18.11 6.15
N GLY A 163 3.31 -18.77 6.29
CA GLY A 163 3.05 -20.07 5.66
C GLY A 163 4.01 -21.15 6.17
N ALA A 164 4.51 -21.02 7.39
CA ALA A 164 5.49 -21.95 7.96
C ALA A 164 4.96 -23.37 8.14
N SER A 165 3.63 -23.54 8.20
CA SER A 165 2.94 -24.84 8.20
C SER A 165 2.88 -25.51 6.82
N LEU A 166 3.15 -24.77 5.73
CA LEU A 166 3.07 -25.24 4.34
C LEU A 166 4.43 -25.68 3.78
N THR A 167 5.49 -25.61 4.59
CA THR A 167 6.85 -25.92 4.15
C THR A 167 7.75 -26.38 5.30
N ASP A 168 8.70 -27.27 5.01
CA ASP A 168 9.74 -27.69 5.94
C ASP A 168 10.91 -26.68 6.03
N GLN A 169 10.99 -25.74 5.08
CA GLN A 169 12.03 -24.71 5.08
C GLN A 169 11.76 -23.71 6.20
N LYS A 170 12.71 -23.54 7.13
CA LYS A 170 12.62 -22.58 8.22
C LYS A 170 13.59 -21.42 7.95
N ILE A 171 13.05 -20.27 7.54
CA ILE A 171 13.83 -19.09 7.13
C ILE A 171 13.95 -18.03 8.22
N GLU A 172 13.06 -18.05 9.22
CA GLU A 172 13.09 -17.14 10.37
C GLU A 172 12.84 -17.91 11.67
N PRO A 173 13.40 -17.46 12.82
CA PRO A 173 13.13 -18.06 14.12
C PRO A 173 11.66 -17.91 14.54
N LEU A 174 11.10 -16.72 14.29
CA LEU A 174 9.70 -16.42 14.54
C LEU A 174 8.87 -16.86 13.33
N ARG A 175 7.78 -17.59 13.59
CA ARG A 175 6.96 -18.19 12.53
C ARG A 175 5.49 -18.07 12.84
N ASP A 176 4.68 -17.91 11.80
CA ASP A 176 3.23 -17.82 11.93
C ASP A 176 2.57 -19.15 12.30
N ASP A 177 3.30 -20.28 12.34
CA ASP A 177 2.79 -21.61 12.74
C ASP A 177 2.85 -21.87 14.26
N GLN A 178 3.20 -20.86 15.06
CA GLN A 178 3.33 -20.94 16.51
C GLN A 178 2.10 -20.32 17.22
N GLY A 179 1.72 -20.84 18.39
CA GLY A 179 0.55 -20.34 19.14
C GLY A 179 -0.77 -20.43 18.36
N PRO A 180 -1.83 -19.68 18.74
CA PRO A 180 -3.02 -19.52 17.92
C PRO A 180 -2.68 -18.88 16.57
N ASN A 181 -3.02 -19.55 15.47
CA ASN A 181 -2.64 -19.12 14.13
C ASN A 181 -3.59 -19.61 13.02
N ILE A 182 -3.35 -19.11 11.81
CA ILE A 182 -3.96 -19.52 10.53
C ILE A 182 -2.88 -19.74 9.46
N SER A 183 -1.69 -20.21 9.85
CA SER A 183 -0.53 -20.36 8.96
C SER A 183 -0.85 -21.20 7.71
N ASP A 184 -1.71 -22.21 7.87
CA ASP A 184 -2.06 -23.14 6.80
C ASP A 184 -2.97 -22.51 5.73
N LYS A 185 -3.52 -21.32 6.02
CA LYS A 185 -4.29 -20.49 5.08
C LYS A 185 -3.42 -19.50 4.31
N ASN A 186 -2.09 -19.47 4.51
CA ASN A 186 -1.20 -18.47 3.90
C ASN A 186 -1.28 -18.41 2.37
N ARG A 187 -1.58 -19.53 1.70
CA ARG A 187 -1.76 -19.52 0.24
C ARG A 187 -2.84 -18.53 -0.21
N ASN A 188 -3.92 -18.38 0.56
CA ASN A 188 -5.04 -17.50 0.24
C ASN A 188 -4.96 -16.16 0.99
N TYR A 189 -4.58 -16.20 2.27
CA TYR A 189 -4.52 -15.04 3.17
C TYR A 189 -3.22 -14.24 3.05
N SER A 190 -2.19 -14.83 2.44
CA SER A 190 -0.89 -14.19 2.24
C SER A 190 -0.34 -13.62 3.56
N GLU A 191 0.13 -12.38 3.57
CA GLU A 191 0.72 -11.70 4.72
C GLU A 191 -0.26 -11.49 5.88
N LEU A 192 -1.58 -11.67 5.66
CA LEU A 192 -2.57 -11.61 6.74
C LEU A 192 -2.39 -12.72 7.77
N THR A 193 -1.68 -13.82 7.45
CA THR A 193 -1.36 -14.83 8.47
C THR A 193 -0.38 -14.32 9.52
N ALA A 194 0.56 -13.44 9.15
CA ALA A 194 1.40 -12.71 10.11
C ALA A 194 0.57 -11.71 10.93
N MET A 195 -0.40 -11.04 10.30
CA MET A 195 -1.30 -10.12 11.00
C MET A 195 -2.16 -10.84 12.05
N TYR A 196 -2.72 -12.00 11.71
CA TYR A 196 -3.45 -12.84 12.65
C TYR A 196 -2.55 -13.31 13.80
N TYR A 197 -1.32 -13.72 13.48
CA TYR A 197 -0.33 -14.08 14.50
C TYR A 197 -0.07 -12.91 15.44
N ALA A 198 0.18 -11.71 14.93
CA ALA A 198 0.39 -10.51 15.71
C ALA A 198 -0.83 -10.16 16.59
N TRP A 199 -2.04 -10.34 16.07
CA TRP A 199 -3.27 -10.15 16.83
C TRP A 199 -3.33 -11.08 18.05
N LYS A 200 -3.12 -12.38 17.86
CA LYS A 200 -3.31 -13.38 18.92
C LYS A 200 -2.12 -13.55 19.86
N ASN A 201 -0.91 -13.23 19.42
CA ASN A 201 0.32 -13.60 20.12
C ASN A 201 1.17 -12.40 20.60
N CYS A 202 0.86 -11.16 20.17
CA CYS A 202 1.65 -9.98 20.53
C CYS A 202 0.90 -9.02 21.47
N GLN A 203 1.58 -8.60 22.54
CA GLN A 203 1.07 -7.68 23.56
C GLN A 203 1.77 -6.31 23.59
N ALA A 204 2.65 -6.05 22.61
CA ALA A 204 3.32 -4.76 22.47
C ALA A 204 2.30 -3.60 22.44
N ALA A 205 2.68 -2.44 22.96
CA ALA A 205 1.80 -1.27 23.04
C ALA A 205 1.36 -0.80 21.66
N TYR A 206 2.26 -0.89 20.68
CA TYR A 206 1.97 -0.75 19.26
C TYR A 206 2.40 -2.01 18.51
N LYS A 207 1.59 -2.41 17.54
CA LYS A 207 1.91 -3.52 16.65
C LYS A 207 1.45 -3.26 15.24
N GLY A 208 2.07 -3.95 14.29
CA GLY A 208 1.88 -3.65 12.88
C GLY A 208 2.22 -4.79 11.95
N LEU A 209 1.98 -4.56 10.67
CA LEU A 209 2.38 -5.44 9.57
C LEU A 209 3.14 -4.61 8.52
N CYS A 210 4.24 -5.17 8.04
CA CYS A 210 4.92 -4.74 6.82
C CYS A 210 5.29 -5.96 5.97
N HIS A 211 5.83 -5.73 4.76
CA HIS A 211 6.18 -6.81 3.84
C HIS A 211 7.67 -7.06 3.76
N TYR A 212 8.04 -8.24 3.26
CA TYR A 212 9.43 -8.62 3.03
C TYR A 212 10.24 -7.57 2.25
N ARG A 213 9.61 -6.83 1.31
CA ARG A 213 10.25 -5.80 0.47
C ARG A 213 9.70 -4.40 0.60
N ARG A 214 8.80 -4.16 1.58
CA ARG A 214 8.21 -2.83 1.82
C ARG A 214 8.12 -2.59 3.31
N ILE A 215 8.88 -1.62 3.79
CA ILE A 215 8.87 -1.15 5.18
C ILE A 215 8.44 0.32 5.23
N PHE A 216 8.15 0.84 6.41
CA PHE A 216 7.80 2.25 6.59
C PHE A 216 9.04 3.13 6.48
N GLU A 217 8.92 4.30 5.87
CA GLU A 217 9.96 5.34 5.85
C GLU A 217 9.97 6.07 7.21
N LEU A 218 10.36 5.35 8.26
CA LEU A 218 10.45 5.85 9.63
C LEU A 218 11.60 5.16 10.36
N SER A 219 12.50 5.96 10.95
CA SER A 219 13.50 5.47 11.90
C SER A 219 12.87 5.12 13.26
N ASP A 220 13.59 4.37 14.09
CA ASP A 220 13.16 4.08 15.46
C ASP A 220 12.85 5.36 16.25
N ILE A 221 13.73 6.37 16.14
CA ILE A 221 13.57 7.66 16.83
C ILE A 221 12.28 8.37 16.38
N GLU A 222 12.05 8.47 15.07
CA GLU A 222 10.85 9.12 14.53
C GLU A 222 9.58 8.39 14.95
N LEU A 223 9.59 7.07 14.91
CA LEU A 223 8.43 6.28 15.32
C LEU A 223 8.12 6.46 16.82
N HIS A 224 9.14 6.44 17.68
CA HIS A 224 8.98 6.70 19.11
C HIS A 224 8.45 8.12 19.38
N LYS A 225 8.91 9.14 18.64
CA LYS A 225 8.38 10.51 18.72
C LYS A 225 6.89 10.57 18.43
N LEU A 226 6.47 9.98 17.30
CA LEU A 226 5.06 9.98 16.87
C LEU A 226 4.15 9.28 17.89
N ILE A 227 4.63 8.20 18.49
CA ILE A 227 3.86 7.36 19.40
C ILE A 227 3.82 7.94 20.82
N ASN A 228 4.96 8.33 21.39
CA ASN A 228 5.05 8.70 22.81
C ASN A 228 4.29 9.98 23.15
N GLN A 229 4.10 10.86 22.17
CA GLN A 229 3.31 12.09 22.34
C GLN A 229 1.81 11.87 22.09
N GLY A 230 1.41 10.63 21.78
CA GLY A 230 0.01 10.23 21.65
C GLY A 230 -0.66 10.70 20.35
N HIS A 231 0.12 11.14 19.37
CA HIS A 231 -0.39 11.76 18.15
C HIS A 231 -0.93 10.77 17.11
N ALA A 232 -0.47 9.51 17.14
CA ALA A 232 -0.88 8.50 16.17
C ALA A 232 -1.64 7.35 16.84
N ASP A 233 -2.91 7.16 16.48
CA ASP A 233 -3.64 5.93 16.79
C ASP A 233 -3.23 4.80 15.84
N VAL A 234 -2.99 5.17 14.58
CA VAL A 234 -2.47 4.30 13.53
C VAL A 234 -1.63 5.10 12.54
N ILE A 235 -0.55 4.48 12.08
CA ILE A 235 0.33 4.96 11.03
C ILE A 235 0.12 4.05 9.81
N LEU A 236 -0.20 4.66 8.67
CA LEU A 236 -0.46 3.99 7.39
C LEU A 236 0.53 4.52 6.33
N PRO A 237 0.82 3.75 5.28
CA PRO A 237 1.42 4.33 4.09
C PRO A 237 0.47 5.39 3.49
N TYR A 238 1.02 6.33 2.72
CA TYR A 238 0.18 7.16 1.85
C TYR A 238 -0.75 6.28 1.00
N PRO A 239 -2.07 6.55 0.98
CA PRO A 239 -2.96 5.79 0.12
C PRO A 239 -2.62 6.04 -1.35
N SER A 240 -2.85 5.06 -2.19
CA SER A 240 -2.79 5.26 -3.64
C SER A 240 -4.05 5.96 -4.12
N VAL A 241 -3.94 6.67 -5.25
CA VAL A 241 -5.06 7.37 -5.88
C VAL A 241 -5.61 6.56 -7.04
N TYR A 242 -6.92 6.32 -7.05
CA TYR A 242 -7.65 5.57 -8.07
C TYR A 242 -8.59 6.45 -8.86
N TYR A 243 -8.63 6.26 -10.17
CA TYR A 243 -9.56 6.95 -11.06
C TYR A 243 -10.52 5.93 -11.74
N PRO A 244 -11.83 6.23 -11.82
CA PRO A 244 -12.49 7.42 -11.26
C PRO A 244 -12.70 7.37 -9.74
N ASN A 245 -12.53 6.19 -9.11
CA ASN A 245 -12.65 5.95 -7.68
C ASN A 245 -12.14 4.54 -7.33
N ILE A 246 -12.16 4.17 -6.04
CA ILE A 246 -11.66 2.88 -5.54
C ILE A 246 -12.54 1.68 -5.94
N ASP A 247 -13.76 1.89 -6.42
CA ASP A 247 -14.65 0.81 -6.86
C ASP A 247 -14.04 0.01 -8.02
N CYS A 248 -13.12 0.58 -8.80
CA CYS A 248 -12.50 -0.16 -9.90
C CYS A 248 -11.42 -1.17 -9.45
N GLU A 249 -10.93 -1.09 -8.21
CA GLU A 249 -9.73 -1.85 -7.81
C GLU A 249 -9.99 -3.36 -7.67
N HIS A 250 -11.13 -3.75 -7.09
CA HIS A 250 -11.43 -5.17 -6.84
C HIS A 250 -11.43 -5.99 -8.14
N SER A 251 -12.00 -5.43 -9.21
CA SER A 251 -12.14 -6.08 -10.52
C SER A 251 -10.82 -6.53 -11.16
N ARG A 252 -9.68 -6.00 -10.71
CA ARG A 252 -8.35 -6.37 -11.22
C ARG A 252 -7.82 -7.69 -10.67
N TYR A 253 -8.20 -8.04 -9.44
CA TYR A 253 -7.55 -9.14 -8.69
C TYR A 253 -8.55 -10.09 -8.02
N VAL A 254 -9.81 -9.71 -7.95
CA VAL A 254 -10.88 -10.46 -7.27
C VAL A 254 -11.97 -10.74 -8.30
N SER A 255 -12.50 -11.97 -8.30
CA SER A 255 -13.65 -12.30 -9.14
C SER A 255 -14.90 -11.58 -8.64
N GLU A 256 -15.85 -11.28 -9.52
CA GLU A 256 -17.11 -10.66 -9.13
C GLU A 256 -17.86 -11.51 -8.08
N ASP A 257 -17.85 -12.84 -8.23
CA ASP A 257 -18.49 -13.75 -7.27
C ASP A 257 -17.86 -13.64 -5.86
N ASP A 258 -16.53 -13.54 -5.78
CA ASP A 258 -15.83 -13.36 -4.49
C ASP A 258 -16.04 -11.97 -3.90
N TRP A 259 -16.16 -10.96 -4.75
CA TRP A 259 -16.46 -9.59 -4.34
C TRP A 259 -17.88 -9.49 -3.76
N GLU A 260 -18.87 -10.05 -4.45
CA GLU A 260 -20.25 -10.14 -3.97
C GLU A 260 -20.33 -10.92 -2.64
N ALA A 261 -19.58 -12.01 -2.52
CA ALA A 261 -19.49 -12.77 -1.27
C ALA A 261 -18.89 -11.93 -0.13
N MET A 262 -17.88 -11.11 -0.39
CA MET A 262 -17.31 -10.20 0.62
C MET A 262 -18.30 -9.11 1.02
N LEU A 263 -19.01 -8.49 0.06
CA LEU A 263 -20.03 -7.49 0.36
C LEU A 263 -21.18 -8.09 1.17
N GLN A 264 -21.59 -9.32 0.88
CA GLN A 264 -22.58 -10.04 1.67
C GLN A 264 -22.07 -10.36 3.08
N ALA A 265 -20.82 -10.82 3.22
CA ALA A 265 -20.18 -11.04 4.51
C ALA A 265 -20.11 -9.74 5.34
N LEU A 266 -19.69 -8.63 4.72
CA LEU A 266 -19.60 -7.32 5.33
C LEU A 266 -20.97 -6.85 5.82
N LYS A 267 -22.03 -7.06 5.04
CA LYS A 267 -23.41 -6.75 5.44
C LYS A 267 -23.88 -7.57 6.65
N GLU A 268 -23.47 -8.83 6.73
CA GLU A 268 -23.87 -9.75 7.81
C GLU A 268 -23.08 -9.52 9.11
N THR A 269 -21.79 -9.21 9.02
CA THR A 269 -20.90 -9.12 10.20
C THR A 269 -20.59 -7.70 10.65
N ALA A 270 -20.71 -6.71 9.76
CA ALA A 270 -20.37 -5.31 10.02
C ALA A 270 -21.24 -4.34 9.19
N PRO A 271 -22.58 -4.36 9.36
CA PRO A 271 -23.52 -3.65 8.50
C PRO A 271 -23.26 -2.14 8.37
N GLU A 272 -22.77 -1.48 9.43
CA GLU A 272 -22.42 -0.06 9.39
C GLU A 272 -21.25 0.28 8.46
N TYR A 273 -20.34 -0.68 8.22
CA TYR A 273 -19.25 -0.54 7.26
C TYR A 273 -19.74 -0.82 5.83
N TYR A 274 -20.63 -1.80 5.66
CA TYR A 274 -21.32 -2.05 4.39
C TYR A 274 -22.09 -0.81 3.90
N GLU A 275 -22.89 -0.20 4.78
CA GLU A 275 -23.66 1.01 4.44
C GLU A 275 -22.75 2.21 4.12
N ALA A 276 -21.65 2.37 4.87
CA ALA A 276 -20.66 3.41 4.55
C ALA A 276 -20.00 3.20 3.19
N TYR A 277 -19.68 1.94 2.86
CA TYR A 277 -19.08 1.59 1.58
C TYR A 277 -19.99 1.96 0.40
N LEU A 278 -21.26 1.53 0.45
CA LEU A 278 -22.22 1.79 -0.61
C LEU A 278 -22.61 3.27 -0.74
N SER A 279 -22.76 3.97 0.38
CA SER A 279 -23.23 5.36 0.37
C SER A 279 -22.17 6.34 -0.14
N SER A 280 -20.92 6.19 0.32
CA SER A 280 -19.86 7.15 0.02
C SER A 280 -18.49 6.55 -0.30
N LEU A 281 -17.99 5.55 0.44
CA LEU A 281 -16.56 5.19 0.35
C LEU A 281 -16.16 4.64 -1.02
N SER A 282 -17.03 3.86 -1.67
CA SER A 282 -16.82 3.34 -3.04
C SER A 282 -16.51 4.43 -4.07
N LYS A 283 -16.97 5.67 -3.83
CA LYS A 283 -16.79 6.82 -4.74
C LYS A 283 -15.55 7.66 -4.39
N GLU A 284 -14.83 7.31 -3.33
CA GLU A 284 -13.60 8.01 -2.94
C GLU A 284 -12.42 7.60 -3.85
N LEU A 285 -11.36 8.40 -3.87
CA LEU A 285 -10.18 8.15 -4.69
C LEU A 285 -9.06 7.39 -3.94
N TYR A 286 -9.10 7.39 -2.61
CA TYR A 286 -7.96 6.96 -1.79
C TYR A 286 -8.12 5.52 -1.29
N PHE A 287 -7.11 4.70 -1.55
CA PHE A 287 -7.10 3.28 -1.18
C PHE A 287 -5.80 2.91 -0.47
N TYR A 288 -5.91 2.20 0.66
CA TYR A 288 -4.76 1.69 1.39
C TYR A 288 -4.36 0.33 0.83
N ASN A 289 -3.42 0.35 -0.11
CA ASN A 289 -2.81 -0.87 -0.62
C ASN A 289 -1.98 -1.57 0.47
N PHE A 290 -1.67 -2.85 0.23
CA PHE A 290 -0.62 -3.61 0.93
C PHE A 290 -0.94 -4.08 2.37
N ASN A 291 -2.08 -3.77 2.96
CA ASN A 291 -2.41 -4.19 4.34
C ASN A 291 -1.36 -3.76 5.39
N MET A 292 -0.55 -2.74 5.09
CA MET A 292 0.52 -2.27 5.97
C MET A 292 -0.02 -1.25 6.97
N LEU A 293 0.32 -1.42 8.24
CA LEU A 293 -0.02 -0.46 9.30
C LEU A 293 0.90 -0.61 10.52
N ILE A 294 0.98 0.42 11.35
CA ILE A 294 1.46 0.38 12.73
C ILE A 294 0.38 1.01 13.59
N ALA A 295 -0.21 0.29 14.55
CA ALA A 295 -1.33 0.81 15.33
C ALA A 295 -1.18 0.56 16.82
N LYS A 296 -1.83 1.40 17.63
CA LYS A 296 -2.08 1.12 19.05
C LYS A 296 -2.70 -0.27 19.17
N ARG A 297 -2.27 -1.07 20.16
CA ARG A 297 -2.76 -2.45 20.35
C ARG A 297 -4.29 -2.56 20.28
N ALA A 298 -5.01 -1.68 20.97
CA ALA A 298 -6.47 -1.70 20.97
C ALA A 298 -7.08 -1.44 19.58
N VAL A 299 -6.50 -0.52 18.81
CA VAL A 299 -6.95 -0.22 17.43
C VAL A 299 -6.61 -1.38 16.50
N PHE A 300 -5.41 -1.96 16.63
CA PHE A 300 -5.01 -3.13 15.86
C PHE A 300 -5.91 -4.33 16.14
N ASP A 301 -6.26 -4.57 17.41
CA ASP A 301 -7.09 -5.70 17.84
C ASP A 301 -8.53 -5.55 17.34
N ASP A 302 -9.11 -4.36 17.44
CA ASP A 302 -10.44 -4.03 16.88
C ASP A 302 -10.46 -4.19 15.35
N TYR A 303 -9.44 -3.67 14.68
CA TYR A 303 -9.28 -3.83 13.24
C TYR A 303 -9.17 -5.31 12.82
N CYS A 304 -8.40 -6.11 13.55
CA CYS A 304 -8.28 -7.54 13.27
C CYS A 304 -9.60 -8.28 13.53
N GLU A 305 -10.32 -7.95 14.60
CA GLU A 305 -11.64 -8.52 14.86
C GLU A 305 -12.61 -8.24 13.70
N PHE A 306 -12.67 -6.99 13.23
CA PHE A 306 -13.43 -6.63 12.03
C PHE A 306 -13.00 -7.44 10.80
N MET A 307 -11.73 -7.39 10.43
CA MET A 307 -11.25 -7.96 9.17
C MET A 307 -11.37 -9.48 9.14
N PHE A 308 -10.96 -10.18 10.20
CA PHE A 308 -11.02 -11.64 10.21
C PHE A 308 -12.46 -12.15 10.31
N SER A 309 -13.36 -11.44 11.01
CA SER A 309 -14.79 -11.74 11.01
C SER A 309 -15.39 -11.70 9.60
N VAL A 310 -15.09 -10.64 8.83
CA VAL A 310 -15.56 -10.52 7.44
C VAL A 310 -14.92 -11.56 6.53
N LEU A 311 -13.61 -11.78 6.61
CA LEU A 311 -12.91 -12.75 5.75
C LEU A 311 -13.32 -14.19 6.01
N GLU A 312 -13.48 -14.59 7.27
CA GLU A 312 -13.97 -15.94 7.63
C GLU A 312 -15.37 -16.16 7.06
N ARG A 313 -16.25 -15.17 7.18
CA ARG A 313 -17.59 -15.26 6.59
C ARG A 313 -17.57 -15.28 5.06
N THR A 314 -16.65 -14.54 4.44
CA THR A 314 -16.45 -14.56 2.99
C THR A 314 -15.99 -15.94 2.51
N GLU A 315 -15.07 -16.58 3.23
CA GLU A 315 -14.61 -17.95 2.93
C GLU A 315 -15.76 -18.98 2.97
N GLU A 316 -16.75 -18.78 3.84
CA GLU A 316 -17.94 -19.65 3.90
C GLU A 316 -18.86 -19.50 2.67
N LEU A 317 -18.93 -18.29 2.11
CA LEU A 317 -19.78 -17.91 0.98
C LEU A 317 -19.16 -18.18 -0.39
N THR A 318 -17.83 -18.24 -0.46
CA THR A 318 -17.08 -18.44 -1.71
C THR A 318 -16.95 -19.90 -2.12
N SER A 319 -16.72 -20.13 -3.41
CA SER A 319 -16.45 -21.44 -4.01
C SER A 319 -15.46 -21.31 -5.18
N PRO A 320 -14.41 -22.12 -5.28
CA PRO A 320 -14.05 -23.23 -4.37
C PRO A 320 -13.50 -22.73 -3.02
N LYS A 321 -13.39 -23.60 -2.03
CA LYS A 321 -13.06 -23.22 -0.64
C LYS A 321 -11.60 -23.47 -0.27
N GLY A 322 -11.03 -22.57 0.54
CA GLY A 322 -9.74 -22.75 1.20
C GLY A 322 -8.65 -23.32 0.29
N ARG A 323 -8.07 -24.47 0.68
CA ARG A 323 -6.91 -25.10 0.01
C ARG A 323 -7.16 -25.53 -1.45
N GLU A 324 -8.41 -25.64 -1.88
CA GLU A 324 -8.76 -25.88 -3.29
C GLU A 324 -8.43 -24.68 -4.17
N ARG A 325 -8.39 -23.49 -3.57
CA ARG A 325 -8.00 -22.25 -4.24
C ARG A 325 -6.48 -22.13 -4.35
N ALA A 326 -6.04 -21.70 -5.53
CA ALA A 326 -4.63 -21.39 -5.79
C ALA A 326 -4.29 -19.90 -5.71
N ASP A 327 -5.32 -19.06 -5.59
CA ASP A 327 -5.23 -17.60 -5.64
C ASP A 327 -5.15 -16.96 -4.23
N ARG A 328 -4.78 -15.67 -4.23
CA ARG A 328 -4.59 -14.84 -3.03
C ARG A 328 -5.83 -14.01 -2.71
N PHE A 329 -7.03 -14.52 -3.00
CA PHE A 329 -8.27 -13.74 -2.97
C PHE A 329 -8.45 -12.99 -1.63
N ALA A 330 -8.21 -13.65 -0.49
CA ALA A 330 -8.36 -13.06 0.83
C ALA A 330 -7.31 -11.95 1.10
N GLY A 331 -6.11 -12.07 0.55
CA GLY A 331 -5.10 -11.00 0.59
C GLY A 331 -5.57 -9.73 -0.12
N TYR A 332 -6.17 -9.86 -1.31
CA TYR A 332 -6.72 -8.74 -2.08
C TYR A 332 -7.97 -8.13 -1.42
N LEU A 333 -8.86 -8.98 -0.88
CA LEU A 333 -10.00 -8.51 -0.09
C LEU A 333 -9.54 -7.81 1.19
N GLY A 334 -8.42 -8.24 1.79
CA GLY A 334 -7.79 -7.57 2.92
C GLY A 334 -7.47 -6.10 2.64
N GLU A 335 -6.98 -5.76 1.43
CA GLU A 335 -6.66 -4.36 1.10
C GLU A 335 -7.93 -3.50 1.01
N ASN A 336 -9.01 -4.08 0.50
CA ASN A 336 -10.33 -3.45 0.48
C ASN A 336 -10.87 -3.24 1.90
N LEU A 337 -10.76 -4.24 2.78
CA LEU A 337 -11.21 -4.16 4.17
C LEU A 337 -10.36 -3.18 4.99
N THR A 338 -9.04 -3.13 4.75
CA THR A 338 -8.14 -2.11 5.31
C THR A 338 -8.67 -0.71 4.96
N THR A 339 -8.98 -0.51 3.68
CA THR A 339 -9.50 0.76 3.16
C THR A 339 -10.83 1.11 3.80
N ILE A 340 -11.80 0.20 3.79
CA ILE A 340 -13.13 0.41 4.37
C ILE A 340 -13.03 0.77 5.85
N TYR A 341 -12.25 0.02 6.62
CA TYR A 341 -12.14 0.21 8.06
C TYR A 341 -11.55 1.58 8.42
N PHE A 342 -10.36 1.91 7.90
CA PHE A 342 -9.69 3.16 8.28
C PHE A 342 -10.36 4.39 7.66
N ARG A 343 -10.88 4.31 6.42
CA ARG A 343 -11.61 5.43 5.83
C ARG A 343 -12.93 5.71 6.55
N LYS A 344 -13.62 4.68 7.06
CA LYS A 344 -14.83 4.83 7.89
C LYS A 344 -14.53 5.47 9.25
N ASN A 345 -13.38 5.13 9.85
CA ASN A 345 -13.01 5.59 11.19
C ASN A 345 -12.11 6.83 11.22
N ARG A 346 -11.87 7.49 10.08
CA ARG A 346 -10.95 8.64 9.95
C ARG A 346 -11.26 9.84 10.88
N GLU A 347 -12.52 10.01 11.28
CA GLU A 347 -12.93 11.08 12.21
C GLU A 347 -12.79 10.66 13.69
N ASN A 348 -12.65 9.36 13.95
CA ASN A 348 -12.59 8.77 15.29
C ASN A 348 -11.17 8.37 15.69
N LEU A 349 -10.26 8.24 14.72
CA LEU A 349 -8.88 7.81 14.90
C LEU A 349 -7.93 8.88 14.35
N ASN A 350 -6.85 9.14 15.06
CA ASN A 350 -5.75 9.94 14.55
C ASN A 350 -4.93 9.09 13.56
N LEU A 351 -5.30 9.16 12.27
CA LEU A 351 -4.60 8.53 11.17
C LEU A 351 -3.39 9.37 10.77
N VAL A 352 -2.19 8.79 10.85
CA VAL A 352 -0.94 9.42 10.40
C VAL A 352 -0.42 8.69 9.17
N HIS A 353 0.04 9.44 8.16
CA HIS A 353 0.51 8.86 6.90
C HIS A 353 2.01 9.09 6.70
N THR A 354 2.70 8.09 6.18
CA THR A 354 4.13 8.21 5.87
C THR A 354 4.50 7.48 4.58
N GLY A 355 5.72 7.73 4.11
CA GLY A 355 6.32 7.02 3.01
C GLY A 355 6.55 5.55 3.33
N LYS A 356 6.84 4.79 2.28
CA LYS A 356 7.28 3.39 2.37
C LYS A 356 8.59 3.28 1.64
N VAL A 357 9.49 2.40 2.07
CA VAL A 357 10.75 2.12 1.38
C VAL A 357 10.67 0.77 0.69
N TRP A 358 11.06 0.72 -0.58
CA TRP A 358 11.15 -0.53 -1.35
C TRP A 358 12.53 -1.13 -1.19
N LEU A 359 12.60 -2.32 -0.62
CA LEU A 359 13.84 -3.09 -0.55
C LEU A 359 14.01 -3.81 -1.90
N ILE A 360 15.12 -3.54 -2.60
CA ILE A 360 15.43 -4.04 -3.94
C ILE A 360 16.36 -5.24 -3.85
#